data_AF-A0A7K3G777-F1
#
_entry.id   AF-A0A7K3G777-F1
#
_cell.length_a   1.000
_cell.length_b   1.000
_cell.length_c   1.000
_cell.angle_alpha   90.00
_cell.angle_beta   90.00
_cell.angle_gamma   90.00
#
_symmetry.space_group_name_H-M   'P 1'
#
loop_
_entity.id
_entity.type
_entity.pdbx_description
1 polymer ?
#
loop_
_entity_poly.entity_id
_entity_poly.type
_entity_poly.pdbx_seq_one_letter_code
_entity_poly.pdbx_strand_id
1 'polypeptide(L)'
;MALGSCAGGVQATATDWTPAPIRDFDGFEIVRRVAGTSTWSVVLNKGYDPRREPATATACVAQPADGRAYEYRARTFDGAGNYSPYSGILSVTLPVG
;
A
#
# COMPACT_ATOMS: atom_id res chain seq x y z
N MET A 1 -1.93 8.62 1.49
CA MET A 1 -2.26 7.25 1.03
C MET A 1 -3.33 6.66 1.92
N ALA A 2 -4.23 5.87 1.36
CA ALA A 2 -5.29 5.18 2.10
C ALA A 2 -5.21 3.66 1.90
N LEU A 3 -5.47 2.93 2.98
CA LEU A 3 -5.70 1.49 2.97
C LEU A 3 -7.19 1.21 3.19
N GLY A 4 -7.70 0.20 2.49
CA GLY A 4 -9.07 -0.28 2.58
C GLY A 4 -9.13 -1.78 2.27
N SER A 5 -10.34 -2.30 2.07
CA SER A 5 -10.56 -3.70 1.70
C SER A 5 -10.89 -3.84 0.21
N CYS A 6 -10.56 -5.00 -0.36
CA CYS A 6 -11.14 -5.46 -1.62
C CYS A 6 -11.36 -6.97 -1.59
N ALA A 7 -11.90 -7.54 -2.67
CA ALA A 7 -12.23 -8.97 -2.74
C ALA A 7 -11.00 -9.83 -2.43
N GLY A 8 -11.04 -10.56 -1.31
CA GLY A 8 -9.97 -11.45 -0.86
C GLY A 8 -8.69 -10.74 -0.38
N GLY A 9 -8.73 -9.45 -0.06
CA GLY A 9 -7.49 -8.72 0.24
C GLY A 9 -7.62 -7.29 0.73
N VAL A 10 -6.47 -6.61 0.70
CA VAL A 10 -6.31 -5.21 1.09
C VAL A 10 -6.12 -4.36 -0.15
N GLN A 11 -6.91 -3.30 -0.25
CA GLN A 11 -6.77 -2.29 -1.29
C GLN A 11 -5.90 -1.14 -0.76
N ALA A 12 -4.92 -0.71 -1.54
CA ALA A 12 -4.24 0.56 -1.32
C ALA A 12 -4.54 1.51 -2.47
N THR A 13 -4.78 2.77 -2.11
CA THR A 13 -4.93 3.87 -3.06
C THR A 13 -3.91 4.96 -2.70
N ALA A 14 -2.97 5.19 -3.60
CA ALA A 14 -2.09 6.35 -3.59
C ALA A 14 -2.70 7.41 -4.51
N THR A 15 -2.78 8.65 -4.04
CA THR A 15 -3.21 9.79 -4.83
C THR A 15 -2.28 10.96 -4.51
N ASP A 16 -1.71 11.55 -5.54
CA ASP A 16 -0.93 12.78 -5.44
C ASP A 16 -1.69 13.94 -6.10
N TRP A 17 -1.96 14.95 -5.29
CA TRP A 17 -2.68 16.17 -5.67
C TRP A 17 -1.73 17.35 -5.96
N THR A 18 -0.42 17.16 -5.81
CA THR A 18 0.55 18.21 -6.19
C THR A 18 0.40 18.51 -7.70
N PRO A 19 0.36 19.78 -8.12
CA PRO A 19 0.28 20.12 -9.55
C PRO A 19 1.47 19.56 -10.34
N ALA A 20 1.27 19.20 -11.60
CA ALA A 20 2.41 19.03 -12.51
C ALA A 20 3.12 20.40 -12.67
N PRO A 21 4.47 20.48 -12.74
CA PRO A 21 5.47 19.41 -12.84
C PRO A 21 6.16 19.04 -11.52
N ILE A 22 5.73 19.55 -10.36
CA ILE A 22 6.38 19.32 -9.05
C ILE A 22 6.00 17.98 -8.40
N ARG A 23 5.36 17.08 -9.16
CA ARG A 23 5.00 15.73 -8.72
C ARG A 23 6.24 14.87 -8.70
N ASP A 24 6.63 14.43 -7.51
CA ASP A 24 7.83 13.59 -7.31
C ASP A 24 7.50 12.14 -6.93
N PHE A 25 6.26 11.80 -6.55
CA PHE A 25 5.95 10.40 -6.20
C PHE A 25 5.74 9.53 -7.45
N ASP A 26 6.56 8.49 -7.57
CA ASP A 26 6.56 7.55 -8.70
C ASP A 26 5.91 6.21 -8.36
N GLY A 27 5.61 5.97 -7.07
CA GLY A 27 5.07 4.69 -6.66
C GLY A 27 4.63 4.60 -5.21
N PHE A 28 4.19 3.40 -4.85
CA PHE A 28 3.93 3.02 -3.48
C PHE A 28 4.28 1.56 -3.21
N GLU A 29 4.53 1.27 -1.94
CA GLU A 29 4.66 -0.10 -1.46
C GLU A 29 3.67 -0.40 -0.35
N ILE A 30 3.30 -1.67 -0.25
CA ILE A 30 2.55 -2.24 0.86
C ILE A 30 3.45 -3.28 1.52
N VAL A 31 3.56 -3.16 2.84
CA VAL A 31 4.22 -4.15 3.67
C VAL A 31 3.19 -4.85 4.57
N ARG A 32 3.47 -6.11 4.86
CA ARG A 32 2.64 -6.99 5.69
C ARG A 32 3.46 -7.64 6.77
N ARG A 33 2.84 -7.87 7.92
CA ARG A 33 3.35 -8.78 8.96
C ARG A 33 2.22 -9.59 9.57
N VAL A 34 2.55 -10.72 10.20
CA VAL A 34 1.58 -11.40 11.09
C VAL A 34 1.36 -10.50 12.30
N ALA A 35 0.11 -10.32 12.72
CA ALA A 35 -0.22 -9.45 13.84
C ALA A 35 0.57 -9.85 15.10
N GLY A 36 1.14 -8.85 15.80
CA GLY A 36 1.96 -9.07 16.99
C GLY A 36 3.43 -9.43 16.71
N THR A 37 3.85 -9.58 15.45
CA THR A 37 5.27 -9.75 15.09
C THR A 37 5.94 -8.39 14.83
N SER A 38 7.27 -8.36 14.77
CA SER A 38 8.04 -7.14 14.50
C SER A 38 8.50 -7.01 13.04
N THR A 39 8.50 -8.10 12.29
CA THR A 39 9.12 -8.16 10.96
C THR A 39 8.08 -7.87 9.87
N TRP A 40 8.31 -6.80 9.13
CA TRP A 40 7.51 -6.42 7.96
C TRP A 40 8.15 -6.96 6.69
N SER A 41 7.33 -7.53 5.80
CA SER A 41 7.73 -7.99 4.47
C SER A 41 7.01 -7.18 3.39
N VAL A 42 7.70 -6.80 2.32
CA VAL A 42 7.07 -6.16 1.16
C VAL A 42 6.19 -7.18 0.44
N VAL A 43 4.91 -6.85 0.27
CA VAL A 43 3.93 -7.69 -0.45
C VAL A 43 3.49 -7.08 -1.76
N LEU A 44 3.74 -5.78 -1.94
CA LEU A 44 3.55 -5.08 -3.20
C LEU A 44 4.53 -3.92 -3.26
N ASN A 45 5.19 -3.77 -4.40
CA ASN A 45 5.86 -2.55 -4.81
C ASN A 45 5.31 -2.19 -6.20
N LYS A 46 4.68 -1.02 -6.33
CA LYS A 46 3.97 -0.61 -7.54
C LYS A 46 4.32 0.81 -7.92
N GLY A 47 4.89 0.97 -9.11
CA GLY A 47 5.01 2.29 -9.76
C GLY A 47 3.69 2.77 -10.34
N TYR A 48 3.55 4.07 -10.52
CA TYR A 48 2.47 4.68 -11.30
C TYR A 48 2.99 5.88 -12.09
N ASP A 49 2.27 6.25 -13.16
CA ASP A 49 2.64 7.38 -14.01
C ASP A 49 2.29 8.70 -13.30
N PRO A 50 3.28 9.52 -12.88
CA PRO A 50 3.04 10.79 -12.19
C PRO A 50 2.43 11.86 -13.10
N ARG A 51 2.35 11.63 -14.43
CA ARG A 51 1.81 12.60 -15.40
C ARG A 51 0.28 12.60 -15.49
N ARG A 52 -0.41 11.63 -14.89
CA ARG A 52 -1.88 11.55 -14.87
C ARG A 52 -2.44 12.52 -13.83
N GLU A 53 -3.57 13.17 -14.12
CA GLU A 53 -4.23 14.08 -13.18
C GLU A 53 -5.61 13.55 -12.73
N PRO A 54 -5.84 13.33 -11.42
CA PRO A 54 -4.83 13.23 -10.36
C PRO A 54 -3.96 11.98 -10.53
N ALA A 55 -2.72 12.03 -10.04
CA ALA A 55 -1.81 10.89 -10.16
C ALA A 55 -2.24 9.83 -9.15
N THR A 56 -3.09 8.91 -9.59
CA THR A 56 -3.78 7.94 -8.74
C THR A 56 -3.41 6.52 -9.14
N ALA A 57 -3.08 5.72 -8.14
CA ALA A 57 -2.76 4.33 -8.32
C ALA A 57 -3.43 3.48 -7.25
N THR A 58 -4.18 2.49 -7.71
CA THR A 58 -4.91 1.56 -6.85
C THR A 58 -4.36 0.15 -7.07
N ALA A 59 -4.22 -0.62 -6.00
CA ALA A 59 -3.87 -2.03 -6.09
C ALA A 59 -4.55 -2.83 -4.98
N CYS A 60 -4.87 -4.08 -5.31
CA CYS A 60 -5.35 -5.09 -4.40
C CYS A 60 -4.26 -6.11 -4.13
N VAL A 61 -3.98 -6.36 -2.86
CA VAL A 61 -3.07 -7.42 -2.42
C VAL A 61 -3.87 -8.52 -1.76
N ALA A 62 -3.72 -9.74 -2.29
CA ALA A 62 -4.35 -10.91 -1.73
C ALA A 62 -3.87 -11.15 -0.30
N GLN A 63 -4.84 -11.40 0.58
CA GLN A 63 -4.63 -11.76 1.97
C GLN A 63 -4.68 -13.29 2.11
N PRO A 64 -3.79 -13.92 2.89
CA PRO A 64 -3.87 -15.35 3.15
C PRO A 64 -5.15 -15.70 3.90
N ALA A 65 -5.85 -16.74 3.44
CA ALA A 65 -7.04 -17.31 4.08
C ALA A 65 -6.63 -18.48 5.00
N ASP A 66 -5.73 -18.21 5.94
CA ASP A 66 -5.17 -19.20 6.88
C ASP A 66 -5.65 -18.98 8.33
N GLY A 67 -6.65 -18.11 8.53
CA GLY A 67 -7.20 -17.76 9.84
C GLY A 67 -6.33 -16.81 10.66
N ARG A 68 -5.15 -16.40 10.16
CA ARG A 68 -4.27 -15.48 10.90
C ARG A 68 -4.65 -14.03 10.65
N ALA A 69 -4.44 -13.22 11.69
CA ALA A 69 -4.49 -11.77 11.57
C ALA A 69 -3.19 -11.26 10.95
N TYR A 70 -3.31 -10.42 9.94
CA TYR A 70 -2.21 -9.73 9.29
C TYR A 70 -2.39 -8.23 9.40
N GLU A 71 -1.30 -7.54 9.69
CA GLU A 71 -1.24 -6.10 9.73
C GLU A 71 -0.58 -5.58 8.47
N TYR A 72 -1.12 -4.48 7.95
CA TYR A 72 -0.72 -3.82 6.71
C TYR A 72 -0.43 -2.35 6.97
N ARG A 73 0.59 -1.83 6.32
CA ARG A 73 0.85 -0.39 6.21
C ARG A 73 1.47 -0.12 4.84
N ALA A 74 1.34 1.10 4.36
CA ALA A 74 1.81 1.47 3.03
C ALA A 74 2.42 2.87 3.03
N ARG A 75 3.28 3.14 2.05
CA ARG A 75 3.98 4.42 1.90
C ARG A 75 4.29 4.69 0.44
N THR A 76 4.34 5.97 0.05
CA THR A 76 4.77 6.36 -1.30
C THR A 76 6.29 6.44 -1.37
N PHE A 77 6.82 6.41 -2.58
CA PHE A 77 8.22 6.70 -2.85
C PHE A 77 8.36 7.56 -4.11
N ASP A 78 9.46 8.32 -4.18
CA ASP A 78 9.87 9.07 -5.37
C ASP A 78 10.87 8.29 -6.24
N GLY A 79 11.16 8.81 -7.43
CA GLY A 79 12.13 8.22 -8.35
C GLY A 79 13.58 8.22 -7.84
N ALA A 80 13.88 9.00 -6.79
CA ALA A 80 15.17 9.01 -6.11
C ALA A 80 15.27 7.96 -4.99
N GLY A 81 14.17 7.27 -4.68
CA GLY A 81 14.10 6.26 -3.62
C GLY A 81 13.86 6.83 -2.22
N ASN A 82 13.41 8.08 -2.11
CA ASN A 82 12.93 8.62 -0.84
C ASN A 82 11.51 8.10 -0.56
N TYR A 83 11.27 7.71 0.69
CA TYR A 83 10.00 7.14 1.12
C TYR A 83 9.25 8.09 2.05
N SER A 84 7.93 8.18 1.88
CA SER A 84 7.07 8.85 2.86
C SER A 84 7.04 8.09 4.20
N PRO A 85 6.55 8.73 5.27
CA PRO A 85 6.08 8.00 6.43
C PRO A 85 5.03 6.95 6.03
N TYR A 86 4.96 5.87 6.82
CA TYR A 86 3.92 4.86 6.65
C TYR A 86 2.54 5.42 7.02
N SER A 87 1.51 4.89 6.36
CA SER A 87 0.11 5.03 6.75
C SER A 87 -0.14 4.46 8.15
N GLY A 88 -1.36 4.68 8.66
CA GLY A 88 -1.89 3.88 9.76
C GLY A 88 -1.87 2.38 9.44
N ILE A 89 -1.90 1.57 10.50
CA ILE A 89 -1.93 0.11 10.39
C ILE A 89 -3.37 -0.34 10.16
N LEU A 90 -3.59 -1.14 9.12
CA LEU A 90 -4.83 -1.87 8.88
C LEU A 90 -4.65 -3.33 9.27
N SER A 91 -5.50 -3.85 10.16
CA SER A 91 -5.49 -5.27 10.56
C SER A 91 -6.63 -6.01 9.86
N VAL A 92 -6.32 -7.15 9.26
CA VAL A 92 -7.28 -7.98 8.52
C VAL A 92 -7.08 -9.44 8.92
N THR A 93 -8.18 -10.18 9.01
CA THR A 93 -8.18 -11.64 9.18
C THR A 93 -9.13 -12.22 8.15
N LEU A 94 -8.68 -13.22 7.40
CA LEU A 94 -9.56 -14.03 6.56
C LEU A 94 -9.77 -15.40 7.20
N PRO A 95 -11.02 -15.90 7.28
CA PRO A 95 -11.28 -17.27 7.70
C PRO A 95 -10.53 -18.27 6.83
N VAL A 96 -10.30 -19.47 7.37
CA VAL A 96 -9.82 -20.60 6.58
C VAL A 96 -10.90 -20.94 5.55
N GLY A 97 -10.52 -20.93 4.27
CA GLY A 97 -11.38 -21.31 3.14
C GLY A 97 -11.45 -22.81 2.92
#